data_AF-A0A7G8DPZ5-F1
#
_entry.id   AF-A0A7G8DPZ5-F1
#
_cell.length_a   1.000
_cell.length_b   1.000
_cell.length_c   1.000
_cell.angle_alpha   90.00
_cell.angle_beta   90.00
_cell.angle_gamma   90.00
#
_symmetry.space_group_name_H-M   'P 1'
#
loop_
_entity.id
_entity.type
_entity.pdbx_description
1 polymer ?
#
loop_
_entity_poly.entity_id
_entity_poly.type
_entity_poly.pdbx_seq_one_letter_code
_entity_poly.pdbx_strand_id
1 'polypeptide(L)'
;MQGLVISMASILFQITLPLVLALFHFVGPIPTDLSAEGGQLSACPGPEHCASSQWRVADSSTALKQLSQQINDTPRTEIIEQSATYLHATYSSRIFGFVDDLELFASDSVTLEARSISRLGESDLGVNAQRLEGLGKTIETSEA
;
A
#
# COMPACT_ATOMS: atom_id res chain seq x y z
N MET A 1 37.06 -34.52 9.98
CA MET A 1 37.30 -33.05 9.98
C MET A 1 36.71 -32.32 8.77
N GLN A 2 36.58 -32.94 7.59
CA GLN A 2 36.01 -32.27 6.40
C GLN A 2 34.49 -32.00 6.49
N GLY A 3 33.70 -32.86 7.15
CA GLY A 3 32.24 -32.66 7.28
C GLY A 3 31.80 -31.51 8.21
N LEU A 4 32.62 -31.14 9.19
CA LEU A 4 32.31 -30.05 10.14
C LEU A 4 32.47 -28.67 9.49
N VAL A 5 33.45 -28.52 8.59
CA VAL A 5 33.75 -27.27 7.88
C VAL A 5 32.67 -26.97 6.82
N ILE A 6 32.17 -28.00 6.13
CA ILE A 6 31.07 -27.87 5.16
C ILE A 6 29.79 -27.40 5.87
N SER A 7 29.51 -27.93 7.07
CA SER A 7 28.34 -27.54 7.89
C SER A 7 28.41 -26.08 8.35
N MET A 8 29.58 -25.58 8.78
CA MET A 8 29.75 -24.19 9.21
C MET A 8 29.67 -23.19 8.06
N ALA A 9 30.21 -23.52 6.88
CA ALA A 9 30.12 -22.67 5.69
C ALA A 9 28.68 -22.53 5.17
N SER A 10 27.89 -23.61 5.21
CA SER A 10 26.46 -23.58 4.86
C SER A 10 25.62 -22.78 5.87
N ILE A 11 25.92 -22.87 7.17
CA ILE A 11 25.23 -22.08 8.20
C ILE A 11 25.56 -20.59 8.05
N LEU A 12 26.83 -20.25 7.77
CA LEU A 12 27.23 -18.86 7.55
C LEU A 12 26.50 -18.27 6.33
N PHE A 13 26.39 -19.01 5.22
CA PHE A 13 25.66 -18.59 4.02
C PHE A 13 24.15 -18.44 4.26
N GLN A 14 23.54 -19.31 5.07
CA GLN A 14 22.12 -19.23 5.42
C GLN A 14 21.79 -18.04 6.31
N ILE A 15 22.75 -17.49 7.06
CA ILE A 15 22.53 -16.30 7.92
C ILE A 15 22.96 -15.02 7.20
N THR A 16 24.06 -15.03 6.44
CA THR A 16 24.57 -13.83 5.77
C THR A 16 23.70 -13.42 4.59
N LEU A 17 23.14 -14.35 3.82
CA LEU A 17 22.28 -14.00 2.69
C LEU A 17 20.99 -13.25 3.10
N PRO A 18 20.18 -13.70 4.08
CA PRO A 18 19.03 -12.93 4.53
C PRO A 18 19.44 -11.64 5.25
N LEU A 19 20.57 -11.61 5.97
CA LEU A 19 21.09 -10.40 6.61
C LEU A 19 21.51 -9.34 5.56
N VAL A 20 22.16 -9.75 4.48
CA VAL A 20 22.55 -8.86 3.38
C VAL A 20 21.33 -8.39 2.59
N LEU A 21 20.36 -9.26 2.33
CA LEU A 21 19.09 -8.87 1.68
C LEU A 21 18.29 -7.88 2.54
N ALA A 22 18.31 -8.04 3.87
CA ALA A 22 17.69 -7.09 4.80
C ALA A 22 18.37 -5.70 4.84
N LEU A 23 19.57 -5.53 4.25
CA LEU A 23 20.22 -4.22 4.14
C LEU A 23 19.76 -3.42 2.91
N PHE A 24 19.06 -4.05 1.95
CA PHE A 24 18.53 -3.39 0.76
C PHE A 24 17.07 -2.94 0.97
N HIS A 25 16.86 -1.88 1.75
CA HIS A 25 15.57 -1.21 1.83
C HIS A 25 15.45 -0.23 0.67
N PHE A 26 14.94 -0.68 -0.48
CA PHE A 26 14.53 0.21 -1.56
C PHE A 26 13.25 0.92 -1.12
N VAL A 27 13.41 2.04 -0.42
CA VAL A 27 12.32 2.93 -0.03
C VAL A 27 12.55 4.27 -0.70
N GLY A 28 11.61 4.67 -1.56
CA GLY A 28 11.65 5.95 -2.25
C GLY A 28 11.20 7.08 -1.33
N PRO A 29 11.33 8.34 -1.78
CA PRO A 29 10.77 9.46 -1.05
C PRO A 29 9.24 9.32 -0.93
N ILE A 30 8.68 9.84 0.15
CA ILE A 30 7.23 9.99 0.30
C ILE A 30 6.76 10.99 -0.78
N PRO A 31 5.68 10.69 -1.55
CA PRO A 31 5.13 11.64 -2.50
C PRO A 31 4.76 12.97 -1.80
N THR A 32 5.12 14.09 -2.42
CA THR A 32 4.92 15.42 -1.80
C THR A 32 3.46 15.91 -1.89
N ASP A 33 2.62 15.16 -2.59
CA ASP A 33 1.23 15.48 -2.91
C ASP A 33 0.24 14.54 -2.21
N LEU A 34 0.69 13.82 -1.16
CA LEU A 34 -0.18 13.04 -0.28
C LEU A 34 -1.03 13.99 0.57
N SER A 35 -2.30 14.06 0.23
CA SER A 35 -3.36 14.77 0.95
C SER A 35 -4.65 14.71 0.13
N ALA A 36 -5.74 15.09 0.77
CA ALA A 36 -6.98 15.47 0.08
C ALA A 36 -7.14 17.00 -0.03
N GLU A 37 -6.02 17.74 -0.18
CA GLU A 37 -6.06 19.20 -0.30
C GLU A 37 -6.92 19.63 -1.50
N GLY A 38 -7.85 20.55 -1.28
CA GLY A 38 -8.79 21.01 -2.32
C GLY A 38 -10.04 20.13 -2.48
N GLY A 39 -10.25 19.13 -1.62
CA GLY A 39 -11.48 18.33 -1.59
C GLY A 39 -11.51 17.16 -2.58
N GLN A 40 -10.33 16.72 -3.05
CA GLN A 40 -10.13 15.52 -3.86
C GLN A 40 -8.71 15.00 -3.65
N LEU A 41 -8.47 13.73 -3.97
CA LEU A 41 -7.10 13.20 -4.03
C LEU A 41 -6.35 13.74 -5.25
N SER A 42 -5.03 13.87 -5.11
CA SER A 42 -4.14 14.21 -6.21
C SER A 42 -4.22 13.15 -7.34
N ALA A 43 -4.07 13.56 -8.59
CA ALA A 43 -4.14 12.62 -9.73
C ALA A 43 -2.95 11.65 -9.75
N CYS A 44 -3.11 10.48 -10.38
CA CYS A 44 -1.97 9.63 -10.68
C CYS A 44 -1.08 10.27 -11.76
N PRO A 45 0.25 10.33 -11.58
CA PRO A 45 1.15 10.85 -12.61
C PRO A 45 1.17 9.99 -13.89
N GLY A 46 0.93 8.68 -13.75
CA GLY A 46 0.85 7.70 -14.82
C GLY A 46 0.34 6.35 -14.31
N PRO A 47 -0.11 5.45 -15.19
CA PRO A 47 -0.67 4.14 -14.79
C PRO A 47 0.38 3.09 -14.40
N GLU A 48 1.65 3.35 -14.66
CA GLU A 48 2.72 2.34 -14.55
C GLU A 48 3.08 1.95 -13.11
N HIS A 49 2.89 2.88 -12.16
CA HIS A 49 3.16 2.69 -10.73
C HIS A 49 2.14 3.40 -9.81
N CYS A 50 0.99 3.81 -10.35
CA CYS A 50 -0.10 4.43 -9.61
C CYS A 50 -1.45 3.96 -10.15
N ALA A 51 -2.42 3.81 -9.25
CA ALA A 51 -3.81 3.59 -9.60
C ALA A 51 -4.71 4.49 -8.76
N SER A 52 -5.83 4.91 -9.33
CA SER A 52 -6.90 5.60 -8.62
C SER A 52 -8.25 4.93 -8.88
N SER A 53 -9.18 5.11 -7.95
CA SER A 53 -10.56 4.61 -8.06
C SER A 53 -11.50 5.55 -7.31
N GLN A 54 -12.75 5.56 -7.74
CA GLN A 54 -13.84 6.25 -7.07
C GLN A 54 -14.97 5.27 -6.88
N TRP A 55 -15.35 5.03 -5.63
CA TRP A 55 -16.44 4.12 -5.29
C TRP A 55 -17.66 4.90 -4.85
N ARG A 56 -18.80 4.59 -5.48
CA ARG A 56 -20.12 5.03 -5.02
C ARG A 56 -20.57 4.08 -3.92
N VAL A 57 -20.81 4.61 -2.73
CA VAL A 57 -21.14 3.82 -1.53
C VAL A 57 -22.37 4.41 -0.84
N ALA A 58 -23.05 3.61 -0.02
CA ALA A 58 -24.22 4.07 0.72
C ALA A 58 -23.86 5.14 1.76
N ASP A 59 -22.73 4.96 2.45
CA ASP A 59 -22.17 5.91 3.42
C ASP A 59 -20.64 5.85 3.38
N SER A 60 -20.00 6.94 2.94
CA SER A 60 -18.56 7.00 2.73
C SER A 60 -17.74 6.91 4.01
N SER A 61 -18.24 7.45 5.12
CA SER A 61 -17.58 7.39 6.43
C SER A 61 -17.56 5.96 6.98
N THR A 62 -18.66 5.24 6.82
CA THR A 62 -18.80 3.83 7.19
C THR A 62 -17.90 2.95 6.33
N ALA A 63 -17.90 3.17 5.01
CA ALA A 63 -17.00 2.46 4.10
C ALA A 63 -15.53 2.70 4.42
N LEU A 64 -15.13 3.96 4.68
CA LEU A 64 -13.77 4.32 5.10
C LEU A 64 -13.37 3.61 6.41
N LYS A 65 -14.26 3.58 7.39
CA LYS A 65 -14.03 2.88 8.67
C LYS A 65 -13.87 1.36 8.48
N GLN A 66 -14.69 0.76 7.62
CA GLN A 66 -14.58 -0.65 7.28
C GLN A 66 -13.23 -0.96 6.62
N LEU A 67 -12.85 -0.18 5.61
CA LEU A 67 -11.56 -0.35 4.93
C LEU A 67 -10.39 -0.13 5.90
N SER A 68 -10.47 0.86 6.79
CA SER A 68 -9.45 1.09 7.82
C SER A 68 -9.18 -0.16 8.67
N GLN A 69 -10.23 -0.88 9.08
CA GLN A 69 -10.07 -2.13 9.84
C GLN A 69 -9.37 -3.21 9.02
N GLN A 70 -9.80 -3.42 7.78
CA GLN A 70 -9.17 -4.39 6.88
C GLN A 70 -7.71 -4.05 6.58
N ILE A 71 -7.40 -2.78 6.34
CA ILE A 71 -6.06 -2.26 6.09
C ILE A 71 -5.16 -2.56 7.29
N ASN A 72 -5.65 -2.28 8.51
CA ASN A 72 -4.93 -2.54 9.76
C ASN A 72 -4.62 -4.03 9.97
N ASP A 73 -5.51 -4.92 9.52
CA ASP A 73 -5.32 -6.37 9.63
C ASP A 73 -4.47 -6.95 8.48
N THR A 74 -4.10 -6.12 7.49
CA THR A 74 -3.31 -6.56 6.34
C THR A 74 -1.82 -6.66 6.72
N PRO A 75 -1.15 -7.81 6.48
CA PRO A 75 0.27 -7.94 6.79
C PRO A 75 1.14 -6.95 6.02
N ARG A 76 2.13 -6.36 6.71
CA ARG A 76 3.09 -5.38 6.16
C ARG A 76 2.45 -4.07 5.71
N THR A 77 1.40 -3.67 6.42
CA THR A 77 0.69 -2.42 6.23
C THR A 77 0.75 -1.60 7.52
N GLU A 78 0.86 -0.27 7.38
CA GLU A 78 0.87 0.66 8.51
C GLU A 78 -0.01 1.87 8.17
N ILE A 79 -0.97 2.21 9.04
CA ILE A 79 -1.75 3.45 8.92
C ILE A 79 -0.92 4.58 9.52
N ILE A 80 -0.57 5.56 8.68
CA ILE A 80 0.29 6.71 9.04
C ILE A 80 -0.56 7.87 9.53
N GLU A 81 -1.69 8.12 8.88
CA GLU A 81 -2.62 9.19 9.22
C GLU A 81 -4.06 8.70 9.07
N GLN A 82 -4.92 9.10 10.00
CA GLN A 82 -6.34 8.81 9.94
C GLN A 82 -7.16 9.95 10.55
N SER A 83 -8.18 10.39 9.82
CA SER A 83 -9.19 11.34 10.27
C SER A 83 -10.60 10.78 10.00
N ALA A 84 -11.62 11.61 10.20
CA ALA A 84 -13.01 11.22 9.92
C ALA A 84 -13.29 11.01 8.42
N THR A 85 -12.51 11.65 7.54
CA THR A 85 -12.73 11.64 6.09
C THR A 85 -11.51 11.21 5.29
N TYR A 86 -10.36 11.02 5.91
CA TYR A 86 -9.11 10.70 5.23
C TYR A 86 -8.35 9.57 5.94
N LEU A 87 -7.68 8.72 5.16
CA LEU A 87 -6.75 7.72 5.65
C LEU A 87 -5.55 7.64 4.71
N HIS A 88 -4.36 7.70 5.27
CA HIS A 88 -3.11 7.38 4.61
C HIS A 88 -2.48 6.16 5.26
N ALA A 89 -2.16 5.15 4.46
CA ALA A 89 -1.46 3.95 4.87
C ALA A 89 -0.30 3.63 3.93
N THR A 90 0.66 2.86 4.42
CA THR A 90 1.76 2.32 3.63
C THR A 90 1.63 0.82 3.48
N TYR A 91 2.01 0.29 2.32
CA TYR A 91 2.10 -1.14 2.04
C TYR A 91 3.53 -1.47 1.66
N SER A 92 4.14 -2.49 2.30
CA SER A 92 5.49 -2.94 1.93
C SER A 92 5.51 -4.35 1.31
N SER A 93 6.28 -4.48 0.24
CA SER A 93 6.49 -5.76 -0.45
C SER A 93 7.31 -6.73 0.42
N ARG A 94 6.99 -8.02 0.34
CA ARG A 94 7.59 -9.05 1.20
C ARG A 94 9.08 -9.28 0.97
N ILE A 95 9.55 -9.15 -0.28
CA ILE A 95 10.89 -9.60 -0.70
C ILE A 95 11.84 -8.43 -0.88
N PHE A 96 11.40 -7.37 -1.57
CA PHE A 96 12.27 -6.26 -1.97
C PHE A 96 12.09 -5.00 -1.12
N GLY A 97 11.10 -4.96 -0.22
CA GLY A 97 10.86 -3.83 0.66
C GLY A 97 10.33 -2.56 -0.02
N PHE A 98 9.92 -2.63 -1.31
CA PHE A 98 9.21 -1.52 -1.96
C PHE A 98 8.01 -1.08 -1.13
N VAL A 99 7.84 0.23 -1.01
CA VAL A 99 6.76 0.85 -0.26
C VAL A 99 5.84 1.59 -1.22
N ASP A 100 4.54 1.32 -1.08
CA ASP A 100 3.48 2.05 -1.74
C ASP A 100 2.68 2.84 -0.68
N ASP A 101 2.18 4.01 -1.06
CA ASP A 101 1.25 4.81 -0.27
C ASP A 101 -0.18 4.60 -0.79
N LEU A 102 -1.10 4.30 0.12
CA LEU A 102 -2.55 4.23 -0.11
C LEU A 102 -3.21 5.42 0.57
N GLU A 103 -3.98 6.18 -0.18
CA GLU A 103 -4.86 7.24 0.32
C GLU A 103 -6.31 6.85 0.06
N LEU A 104 -7.15 7.06 1.07
CA LEU A 104 -8.60 6.97 0.98
C LEU A 104 -9.20 8.31 1.42
N PHE A 105 -10.18 8.82 0.69
CA PHE A 105 -10.82 10.09 1.00
C PHE A 105 -12.33 10.04 0.76
N ALA A 106 -13.10 10.24 1.83
CA ALA A 106 -14.54 10.42 1.77
C ALA A 106 -14.86 11.85 1.33
N SER A 107 -14.91 12.09 0.00
CA SER A 107 -15.08 13.43 -0.58
C SER A 107 -16.48 14.00 -0.39
N ASP A 108 -17.50 13.13 -0.34
CA ASP A 108 -18.87 13.47 0.07
C ASP A 108 -19.50 12.30 0.83
N SER A 109 -20.80 12.33 1.17
CA SER A 109 -21.46 11.28 1.96
C SER A 109 -21.57 9.92 1.27
N VAL A 110 -21.38 9.85 -0.04
CA VAL A 110 -21.66 8.69 -0.90
C VAL A 110 -20.54 8.42 -1.92
N THR A 111 -19.44 9.16 -1.84
CA THR A 111 -18.26 9.03 -2.68
C THR A 111 -17.03 8.77 -1.81
N LEU A 112 -16.33 7.68 -2.11
CA LEU A 112 -15.04 7.34 -1.53
C LEU A 112 -14.00 7.28 -2.65
N GLU A 113 -13.05 8.21 -2.62
CA GLU A 113 -11.90 8.24 -3.51
C GLU A 113 -10.77 7.40 -2.94
N ALA A 114 -9.99 6.78 -3.83
CA ALA A 114 -8.82 6.03 -3.47
C ALA A 114 -7.68 6.28 -4.47
N ARG A 115 -6.46 6.39 -3.93
CA ARG A 115 -5.23 6.44 -4.70
C ARG A 115 -4.21 5.51 -4.08
N SER A 116 -3.50 4.75 -4.91
CA SER A 116 -2.44 3.86 -4.49
C SER A 116 -1.23 4.08 -5.39
N ILE A 117 -0.08 4.45 -4.83
CA ILE A 117 1.10 4.90 -5.58
C ILE A 117 2.40 4.35 -4.99
N SER A 118 3.30 3.85 -5.84
CA SER A 118 4.63 3.41 -5.40
C SER A 118 5.56 4.59 -5.16
N ARG A 119 6.40 4.52 -4.11
CA ARG A 119 7.42 5.55 -3.83
C ARG A 119 8.60 5.53 -4.80
N LEU A 120 8.82 4.40 -5.46
CA LEU A 120 9.92 4.21 -6.41
C LEU A 120 9.65 3.08 -7.38
N GLY A 121 10.43 3.08 -8.47
CA GLY A 121 10.40 2.04 -9.49
C GLY A 121 9.67 2.52 -10.75
N GLU A 122 10.05 1.95 -11.89
CA GLU A 122 9.44 2.28 -13.19
C GLU A 122 8.05 1.66 -13.35
N SER A 123 7.80 0.53 -12.68
CA SER A 123 6.48 -0.10 -12.67
C SER A 123 6.24 -0.95 -11.43
N ASP A 124 4.98 -1.01 -11.01
CA ASP A 124 4.49 -1.83 -9.91
C ASP A 124 3.89 -3.18 -10.36
N LEU A 125 3.91 -3.49 -11.67
CA LEU A 125 3.28 -4.67 -12.28
C LEU A 125 1.77 -4.79 -11.99
N GLY A 126 1.08 -3.66 -11.78
CA GLY A 126 -0.34 -3.57 -11.49
C GLY A 126 -0.71 -3.84 -10.04
N VAL A 127 0.26 -3.89 -9.11
CA VAL A 127 0.01 -4.14 -7.68
C VAL A 127 -0.93 -3.09 -7.08
N ASN A 128 -0.74 -1.80 -7.40
CA ASN A 128 -1.60 -0.74 -6.89
C ASN A 128 -3.04 -0.87 -7.42
N ALA A 129 -3.21 -1.21 -8.70
CA ALA A 129 -4.54 -1.42 -9.27
C ALA A 129 -5.26 -2.63 -8.63
N GLN A 130 -4.55 -3.74 -8.46
CA GLN A 130 -5.08 -4.94 -7.79
C GLN A 130 -5.45 -4.68 -6.32
N ARG A 131 -4.68 -3.83 -5.63
CA ARG A 131 -4.99 -3.39 -4.27
C ARG A 131 -6.33 -2.67 -4.21
N LEU A 132 -6.54 -1.68 -5.09
CA LEU A 132 -7.79 -0.94 -5.13
C LEU A 132 -8.97 -1.84 -5.53
N GLU A 133 -8.80 -2.74 -6.50
CA GLU A 133 -9.83 -3.71 -6.87
C GLU A 133 -10.21 -4.62 -5.69
N GLY A 134 -9.21 -5.11 -4.95
CA GLY A 134 -9.42 -5.96 -3.77
C GLY A 134 -10.17 -5.25 -2.64
N LEU A 135 -9.80 -4.00 -2.34
CA LEU A 135 -10.48 -3.18 -1.35
C LEU A 135 -11.92 -2.87 -1.77
N GLY A 136 -12.12 -2.44 -3.02
CA GLY A 136 -13.45 -2.10 -3.56
C GLY A 136 -14.44 -3.27 -3.52
N LYS A 137 -13.97 -4.52 -3.64
CA LYS A 137 -14.81 -5.73 -3.52
C LYS A 137 -15.35 -6.01 -2.11
N THR A 138 -14.77 -5.37 -1.09
CA THR A 138 -15.17 -5.63 0.31
C THR A 138 -16.25 -4.67 0.80
N ILE A 139 -16.40 -3.52 0.15
CA ILE A 139 -17.38 -2.50 0.51
C ILE A 139 -18.63 -2.64 -0.33
N GLU A 140 -19.78 -2.31 0.26
CA GLU A 140 -21.04 -2.25 -0.48
C GLU A 140 -21.02 -1.02 -1.39
N THR A 141 -20.78 -1.26 -2.67
CA THR A 141 -20.95 -0.22 -3.68
C THR A 141 -22.44 -0.09 -4.01
N SER A 142 -22.97 1.13 -3.97
CA SER A 142 -24.32 1.38 -4.49
C SER A 142 -24.28 1.25 -6.01
N GLU A 143 -25.02 0.29 -6.57
CA GLU A 143 -25.25 0.25 -8.01
C GLU A 143 -25.90 1.57 -8.47
N ALA A 144 -25.41 2.09 -9.59
CA ALA A 144 -25.86 3.36 -10.17
C ALA A 144 -27.31 3.29 -10.67
#